data_AF-A0A523GA66-F1
#
_entry.id   AF-A0A523GA66-F1
#
_cell.length_a   1.000
_cell.length_b   1.000
_cell.length_c   1.000
_cell.angle_alpha   90.00
_cell.angle_beta   90.00
_cell.angle_gamma   90.00
#
_symmetry.space_group_name_H-M   'P 1'
#
loop_
_entity.id
_entity.type
_entity.pdbx_description
1 polymer ?
#
loop_
_entity_poly.entity_id
_entity_poly.type
_entity_poly.pdbx_seq_one_letter_code
_entity_poly.pdbx_strand_id
1 'polypeptide(L)'
;MKNLFKVITISFVMLLGMGTMNAQSLKQDQNKPEVIAKKQTADLSAQLDLTGDQQRAVFRALVSKESNYKKHVNGKDLNDAGVAANKKKFDDVLNTTMKKTLTADQYKEWLTLQEQ
;
A
#
# COMPACT_ATOMS: atom_id res chain seq x y z
N MET A 1 42.47 -16.00 51.82
CA MET A 1 41.28 -16.80 51.45
C MET A 1 41.21 -16.88 49.93
N LYS A 2 41.26 -18.13 49.43
CA LYS A 2 40.76 -18.70 48.17
C LYS A 2 40.62 -17.79 46.91
N ASN A 3 41.48 -18.09 45.93
CA ASN A 3 41.24 -18.14 44.48
C ASN A 3 41.06 -16.81 43.72
N LEU A 4 42.19 -16.19 43.37
CA LEU A 4 42.28 -14.96 42.57
C LEU A 4 42.97 -15.20 41.21
N PHE A 5 42.55 -16.24 40.48
CA PHE A 5 43.01 -16.45 39.10
C PHE A 5 41.89 -17.00 38.25
N LYS A 6 41.47 -16.18 37.27
CA LYS A 6 41.05 -16.52 35.89
C LYS A 6 39.95 -15.55 35.42
N VAL A 7 40.35 -14.43 34.85
CA VAL A 7 39.53 -13.72 33.86
C VAL A 7 40.45 -13.34 32.70
N ILE A 8 40.52 -14.23 31.71
CA ILE A 8 41.01 -13.93 30.37
C ILE A 8 39.80 -14.05 29.47
N THR A 9 39.28 -12.93 28.95
CA THR A 9 39.04 -12.75 27.50
C THR A 9 38.62 -11.31 27.23
N ILE A 10 39.47 -10.60 26.50
CA ILE A 10 39.15 -9.32 25.86
C ILE A 10 38.26 -9.64 24.67
N SER A 11 36.96 -9.40 24.78
CA SER A 11 36.03 -9.52 23.65
C SER A 11 36.02 -8.22 22.87
N PHE A 12 36.78 -8.23 21.78
CA PHE A 12 36.77 -7.25 20.71
C PHE A 12 35.40 -7.31 20.00
N VAL A 13 34.43 -6.49 20.40
CA VAL A 13 33.19 -6.29 19.63
C VAL A 13 32.87 -4.80 19.56
N MET A 14 33.71 -4.06 18.85
CA MET A 14 33.29 -2.87 18.12
C MET A 14 33.46 -3.19 16.63
N LEU A 15 32.35 -3.44 15.90
CA LEU A 15 32.15 -3.01 14.50
C LEU A 15 30.89 -3.55 13.81
N LEU A 16 29.85 -4.03 14.51
CA LEU A 16 28.59 -4.48 13.87
C LEU A 16 27.38 -3.63 14.26
N GLY A 17 27.59 -2.32 14.49
CA GLY A 17 26.53 -1.37 14.84
C GLY A 17 25.88 -0.63 13.66
N MET A 18 26.28 -0.90 12.42
CA MET A 18 25.79 -0.19 11.23
C MET A 18 25.10 -1.16 10.27
N GLY A 19 23.87 -1.57 10.58
CA GLY A 19 23.15 -2.49 9.68
C GLY A 19 21.63 -2.45 9.72
N THR A 20 21.00 -1.91 10.77
CA THR A 20 19.55 -2.12 10.97
C THR A 20 18.67 -0.93 10.59
N MET A 21 19.23 0.25 10.26
CA MET A 21 18.42 1.45 9.95
C MET A 21 17.82 1.47 8.52
N ASN A 22 18.31 0.65 7.59
CA ASN A 22 17.86 0.68 6.18
C ASN A 22 16.63 -0.19 5.88
N ALA A 23 16.28 -1.15 6.75
CA ALA A 23 15.17 -2.08 6.47
C ALA A 23 13.79 -1.50 6.85
N GLN A 24 13.72 -0.61 7.85
CA GLN A 24 12.46 -0.03 8.31
C GLN A 24 11.98 1.12 7.41
N SER A 25 12.91 1.93 6.89
CA SER A 25 12.61 3.01 5.94
C SER A 25 12.06 2.48 4.61
N LEU A 26 12.70 1.45 4.02
CA LEU A 26 12.25 0.84 2.77
C LEU A 26 10.84 0.23 2.87
N LYS A 27 10.52 -0.46 3.97
CA LYS A 27 9.17 -1.05 4.17
C LYS A 27 8.08 0.00 4.39
N GLN A 28 8.41 1.12 5.04
CA GLN A 28 7.47 2.22 5.22
C GLN A 28 7.16 2.91 3.89
N ASP A 29 8.13 3.00 2.99
CA ASP A 29 7.99 3.68 1.71
C ASP A 29 7.04 2.92 0.75
N GLN A 30 7.14 1.58 0.72
CA GLN A 30 6.29 0.73 -0.12
C GLN A 30 4.82 0.70 0.31
N ASN A 31 4.51 1.06 1.56
CA ASN A 31 3.15 1.08 2.12
C ASN A 31 2.52 2.49 2.12
N LYS A 32 3.06 3.42 1.32
CA LYS A 32 2.45 4.72 1.08
C LYS A 32 1.30 4.58 0.08
N PRO A 33 0.13 5.20 0.34
CA PRO A 33 -1.00 5.18 -0.59
C PRO A 33 -0.62 5.57 -2.03
N GLU A 34 0.30 6.51 -2.18
CA GLU A 34 0.78 6.99 -3.48
C GLU A 34 1.59 5.95 -4.23
N VAL A 35 2.40 5.15 -3.54
CA VAL A 35 3.20 4.09 -4.16
C VAL A 35 2.30 2.96 -4.65
N ILE A 36 1.35 2.56 -3.80
CA ILE A 36 0.35 1.53 -4.14
C ILE A 36 -0.51 2.00 -5.33
N ALA A 37 -1.06 3.21 -5.25
CA ALA A 37 -1.89 3.79 -6.30
C ALA A 37 -1.12 3.97 -7.61
N LYS A 38 0.18 4.33 -7.57
CA LYS A 38 1.01 4.45 -8.76
C LYS A 38 1.17 3.11 -9.47
N LYS A 39 1.42 2.04 -8.71
CA LYS A 39 1.51 0.68 -9.26
C LYS A 39 0.18 0.24 -9.89
N GLN A 40 -0.92 0.36 -9.13
CA GLN A 40 -2.26 0.03 -9.64
C GLN A 40 -2.62 0.84 -10.89
N THR A 41 -2.28 2.13 -10.94
CA THR A 41 -2.53 2.96 -12.13
C THR A 41 -1.74 2.49 -13.33
N ALA A 42 -0.47 2.10 -13.13
CA ALA A 42 0.35 1.57 -14.21
C ALA A 42 -0.22 0.24 -14.75
N ASP A 43 -0.64 -0.65 -13.86
CA ASP A 43 -1.25 -1.94 -14.21
C ASP A 43 -2.57 -1.74 -14.97
N LEU A 44 -3.43 -0.81 -14.50
CA LEU A 44 -4.68 -0.46 -15.19
C LEU A 44 -4.42 0.25 -16.52
N SER A 45 -3.39 1.09 -16.59
CA SER A 45 -3.02 1.78 -17.83
C SER A 45 -2.60 0.81 -18.91
N ALA A 46 -1.86 -0.24 -18.56
CA ALA A 46 -1.45 -1.27 -19.50
C ALA A 46 -2.62 -2.14 -19.98
N GLN A 47 -3.59 -2.41 -19.11
CA GLN A 47 -4.74 -3.27 -19.41
C GLN A 47 -5.86 -2.56 -20.17
N LEU A 48 -6.10 -1.28 -19.85
CA LEU A 48 -7.24 -0.52 -20.36
C LEU A 48 -6.85 0.52 -21.41
N ASP A 49 -5.56 0.62 -21.75
CA ASP A 49 -5.00 1.65 -22.62
C ASP A 49 -5.44 3.07 -22.19
N LEU A 50 -5.17 3.40 -20.92
CA LEU A 50 -5.60 4.67 -20.35
C LEU A 50 -4.84 5.84 -21.00
N THR A 51 -5.59 6.83 -21.47
CA THR A 51 -5.02 8.12 -21.88
C THR A 51 -4.33 8.82 -20.71
N GLY A 52 -3.41 9.75 -20.98
CA GLY A 52 -2.70 10.47 -19.93
C GLY A 52 -3.63 11.20 -18.95
N ASP A 53 -4.78 11.69 -19.40
CA ASP A 53 -5.77 12.38 -18.56
C ASP A 53 -6.51 11.39 -17.66
N GLN A 54 -6.90 10.24 -18.21
CA GLN A 54 -7.50 9.14 -17.46
C GLN A 54 -6.52 8.59 -16.42
N GLN A 55 -5.26 8.37 -16.76
CA GLN A 55 -4.23 7.93 -15.81
C GLN A 55 -4.14 8.88 -14.62
N ARG A 56 -4.11 10.20 -14.85
CA ARG A 56 -4.06 11.19 -13.75
C ARG A 56 -5.32 11.18 -12.89
N ALA A 57 -6.49 10.98 -13.48
CA ALA A 57 -7.75 10.89 -12.74
C ALA A 57 -7.85 9.59 -11.93
N VAL A 58 -7.54 8.46 -12.54
CA VAL A 58 -7.48 7.13 -11.90
C VAL A 58 -6.48 7.13 -10.75
N PHE A 59 -5.27 7.68 -10.95
CA PHE A 59 -4.26 7.79 -9.91
C PHE A 59 -4.78 8.55 -8.68
N ARG A 60 -5.39 9.72 -8.87
CA ARG A 60 -5.96 10.50 -7.74
C ARG A 60 -7.08 9.75 -7.02
N ALA A 61 -7.93 9.05 -7.77
CA ALA A 61 -9.00 8.23 -7.20
C ALA A 61 -8.44 7.09 -6.34
N LEU A 62 -7.42 6.39 -6.84
CA LEU A 62 -6.75 5.30 -6.12
C LEU A 62 -5.99 5.81 -4.89
N VAL A 63 -5.27 6.94 -4.98
CA VAL A 63 -4.62 7.55 -3.81
C VAL A 63 -5.65 7.83 -2.70
N SER A 64 -6.82 8.37 -3.07
CA SER A 64 -7.90 8.62 -2.12
C SER A 64 -8.42 7.32 -1.49
N LYS A 65 -8.67 6.28 -2.31
CA LYS A 65 -9.10 4.97 -1.81
C LYS A 65 -8.06 4.38 -0.84
N GLU A 66 -6.80 4.29 -1.25
CA GLU A 66 -5.72 3.68 -0.46
C GLU A 66 -5.44 4.44 0.84
N SER A 67 -5.52 5.77 0.81
CA SER A 67 -5.38 6.60 2.03
C SER A 67 -6.53 6.35 3.02
N ASN A 68 -7.75 6.22 2.52
CA ASN A 68 -8.92 5.91 3.33
C ASN A 68 -8.88 4.46 3.85
N TYR A 69 -8.51 3.51 3.01
CA TYR A 69 -8.33 2.11 3.38
C TYR A 69 -7.29 1.97 4.50
N LYS A 70 -6.14 2.64 4.37
CA LYS A 70 -5.10 2.65 5.41
C LYS A 70 -5.61 3.14 6.76
N LYS A 71 -6.54 4.11 6.79
CA LYS A 71 -7.08 4.70 8.03
C LYS A 71 -8.24 3.91 8.63
N HIS A 72 -9.07 3.32 7.78
CA HIS A 72 -10.41 2.87 8.16
C HIS A 72 -10.68 1.39 7.89
N VAL A 73 -9.84 0.70 7.10
CA VAL A 73 -10.11 -0.67 6.63
C VAL A 73 -8.93 -1.61 6.91
N ASN A 74 -7.73 -1.26 6.45
CA ASN A 74 -6.57 -2.13 6.53
C ASN A 74 -6.20 -2.42 7.99
N GLY A 75 -6.04 -3.71 8.32
CA GLY A 75 -5.71 -4.17 9.67
C GLY A 75 -6.86 -4.08 10.68
N LYS A 76 -8.10 -3.80 10.22
CA LYS A 76 -9.31 -3.80 11.06
C LYS A 76 -10.21 -4.99 10.74
N ASP A 77 -11.11 -5.32 11.66
CA ASP A 77 -12.07 -6.40 11.47
C ASP A 77 -13.14 -5.99 10.45
N LEU A 78 -13.25 -6.75 9.35
CA LEU A 78 -14.27 -6.52 8.32
C LEU A 78 -15.68 -6.94 8.76
N ASN A 79 -15.82 -7.70 9.85
CA ASN A 79 -17.12 -8.04 10.44
C ASN A 79 -17.69 -6.88 11.27
N ASP A 80 -16.87 -5.89 11.62
CA ASP A 80 -17.37 -4.65 12.21
C ASP A 80 -18.19 -3.87 11.16
N ALA A 81 -19.43 -3.56 11.51
CA ALA A 81 -20.36 -2.89 10.61
C ALA A 81 -19.84 -1.52 10.13
N GLY A 82 -19.10 -0.79 10.97
CA GLY A 82 -18.50 0.49 10.62
C GLY A 82 -17.34 0.33 9.64
N VAL A 83 -16.50 -0.68 9.81
CA VAL A 83 -15.41 -1.00 8.88
C VAL A 83 -15.97 -1.45 7.53
N ALA A 84 -16.95 -2.36 7.53
CA ALA A 84 -17.63 -2.82 6.31
C ALA A 84 -18.29 -1.65 5.55
N ALA A 85 -18.99 -0.77 6.27
CA ALA A 85 -19.62 0.42 5.68
C ALA A 85 -18.58 1.38 5.08
N ASN A 86 -17.46 1.60 5.76
CA ASN A 86 -16.35 2.40 5.25
C ASN A 86 -15.74 1.80 3.98
N LYS A 87 -15.46 0.49 3.98
CA LYS A 87 -14.96 -0.21 2.80
C LYS A 87 -15.88 0.00 1.61
N LYS A 88 -17.18 -0.28 1.78
CA LYS A 88 -18.19 -0.11 0.73
C LYS A 88 -18.23 1.33 0.23
N LYS A 89 -18.27 2.31 1.14
CA LYS A 89 -18.28 3.74 0.79
C LYS A 89 -17.10 4.12 -0.11
N PHE A 90 -15.88 3.69 0.23
CA PHE A 90 -14.70 4.04 -0.56
C PHE A 90 -14.65 3.29 -1.90
N ASP A 91 -15.14 2.06 -1.95
CA ASP A 91 -15.29 1.31 -3.20
C ASP A 91 -16.33 1.95 -4.13
N ASP A 92 -17.48 2.38 -3.59
CA ASP A 92 -18.53 3.07 -4.35
C ASP A 92 -18.02 4.41 -4.93
N VAL A 93 -17.21 5.15 -4.15
CA VAL A 93 -16.59 6.40 -4.60
C VAL A 93 -15.56 6.15 -5.71
N LEU A 94 -14.74 5.09 -5.59
CA LEU A 94 -13.84 4.70 -6.66
C LEU A 94 -14.63 4.33 -7.90
N ASN A 95 -15.62 3.44 -7.79
CA ASN A 95 -16.45 2.99 -8.90
C ASN A 95 -17.12 4.17 -9.64
N THR A 96 -17.70 5.11 -8.89
CA THR A 96 -18.31 6.32 -9.45
C THR A 96 -17.30 7.15 -10.24
N THR A 97 -16.07 7.28 -9.73
CA THR A 97 -15.00 8.01 -10.41
C THR A 97 -14.53 7.27 -11.67
N MET A 98 -14.34 5.96 -11.60
CA MET A 98 -13.93 5.11 -12.72
C MET A 98 -14.96 5.20 -13.85
N LYS A 99 -16.25 5.07 -13.54
CA LYS A 99 -17.33 5.18 -14.52
C LYS A 99 -17.39 6.51 -15.25
N LYS A 100 -17.00 7.61 -14.60
CA LYS A 100 -16.96 8.95 -15.20
C LYS A 100 -15.69 9.22 -16.00
N THR A 101 -14.60 8.52 -15.68
CA THR A 101 -13.27 8.75 -16.25
C THR A 101 -13.01 7.87 -17.45
N LEU A 102 -13.44 6.60 -17.37
CA LEU A 102 -13.22 5.60 -18.40
C LEU A 102 -14.26 5.69 -19.52
N THR A 103 -13.92 5.21 -20.70
CA THR A 103 -14.92 4.93 -21.74
C THR A 103 -15.83 3.78 -21.30
N ALA A 104 -16.95 3.57 -21.99
CA ALA A 104 -17.86 2.48 -21.68
C ALA A 104 -17.17 1.10 -21.75
N ASP A 105 -16.33 0.88 -22.78
CA ASP A 105 -15.60 -0.37 -22.96
C ASP A 105 -14.51 -0.55 -21.90
N GLN A 106 -13.74 0.49 -21.62
CA GLN A 106 -12.72 0.47 -20.56
C GLN A 106 -13.34 0.22 -19.18
N TYR A 107 -14.51 0.82 -18.91
CA TYR A 107 -15.21 0.62 -17.64
C TYR A 107 -15.74 -0.80 -17.52
N LYS A 108 -16.28 -1.36 -18.61
CA LYS A 108 -16.73 -2.76 -18.65
C LYS A 108 -15.57 -3.72 -18.39
N GLU A 109 -14.42 -3.50 -19.04
CA GLU A 109 -13.22 -4.30 -18.79
C GLU A 109 -12.70 -4.10 -17.36
N TRP A 110 -12.71 -2.87 -16.85
CA TRP A 110 -12.32 -2.65 -15.46
C TRP A 110 -13.18 -3.44 -14.46
N LEU A 111 -14.48 -3.60 -14.70
CA LEU A 111 -15.36 -4.41 -13.85
C LEU A 111 -14.97 -5.89 -13.86
N THR A 112 -14.59 -6.46 -15.01
CA THR A 112 -14.15 -7.87 -15.08
C THR A 112 -12.86 -8.10 -14.29
N LEU A 113 -12.00 -7.08 -14.19
CA LEU A 113 -10.79 -7.11 -13.37
C LEU A 113 -11.06 -6.98 -11.86
N GLN A 114 -12.24 -6.50 -11.44
CA GLN A 114 -12.62 -6.43 -10.02
C GLN A 114 -13.25 -7.73 -9.49
N GLU A 115 -13.73 -8.60 -10.38
CA GLU A 115 -14.40 -9.86 -10.04
C GLU A 115 -13.45 -11.07 -9.93
N GLN A 116 -12.16 -10.86 -10.27
CA GLN A 116 -11.08 -11.85 -10.20
C GLN A 116 -10.34 -11.77 -8.85
#